data_AF-A0A1H4I6N8-F1
#
_entry.id   AF-A0A1H4I6N8-F1
#
_cell.length_a   1.000
_cell.length_b   1.000
_cell.length_c   1.000
_cell.angle_alpha   90.00
_cell.angle_beta   90.00
_cell.angle_gamma   90.00
#
_symmetry.space_group_name_H-M   'P 1'
#
loop_
_entity.id
_entity.type
_entity.pdbx_description
1 polymer ?
#
loop_
_entity_poly.entity_id
_entity_poly.type
_entity_poly.pdbx_seq_one_letter_code
_entity_poly.pdbx_strand_id
1 'polypeptide(L)'
;MGRKKLEESGPPGSAARLRAGLAVADRFISFVTWGVAAGMIVWSMLNATPYVADHLDPDWRDTAFVLPLVVDLAFLGSLRADEIASRHNVGGGAWAAALRLFTGASSLFLNIGSAAEKNDWTGVFQHLITPGILVLLAEAGPVYRRRLARRLDDIEAEEAAAADAERARQEQEEERRRRQAQEDADREAERQRQEEEQRRKQAWDDELKRAELEEKREAARASREIQARRLDLEEKRLTLHRPAPATPHPAPASGASPAPQHPVAPAPAAPVRVPAAPVASAPRTGVPAPQPRTEAANGHPVAPKADLDATAADKAAQAVQALHATPQAPAAPRKDATLSVAAAQATAPGRVTARIEDQEDKPAPAATADSQIWERPAPQPAAPSGPVKDWDLPGLPADCAPGRAPELLTDAQVTARIDYGLTQGWTQRRVGEFAGRSATVVNRRKKERERAA
;
A
#
# COMPACT_ATOMS: atom_id res chain seq x y z
N MET A 1 -14.60 8.44 15.73
CA MET A 1 -13.59 8.80 14.71
C MET A 1 -14.34 9.28 13.48
N GLY A 2 -14.14 10.52 13.01
CA GLY A 2 -14.95 11.09 11.93
C GLY A 2 -14.63 10.45 10.57
N ARG A 3 -15.63 10.37 9.66
CA ARG A 3 -15.48 9.86 8.28
C ARG A 3 -14.22 10.38 7.57
N LYS A 4 -13.83 11.64 7.83
CA LYS A 4 -12.62 12.27 7.28
C LYS A 4 -11.34 11.48 7.53
N LYS A 5 -11.12 10.93 8.74
CA LYS A 5 -9.92 10.13 9.04
C LYS A 5 -9.89 8.77 8.31
N LEU A 6 -11.07 8.23 7.97
CA LEU A 6 -11.20 7.00 7.17
C LEU A 6 -11.00 7.26 5.68
N GLU A 7 -11.25 8.48 5.22
CA GLU A 7 -10.98 8.91 3.84
C GLU A 7 -9.49 9.24 3.65
N GLU A 8 -8.82 9.76 4.68
CA GLU A 8 -7.38 10.02 4.69
C GLU A 8 -6.52 8.73 4.69
N SER A 9 -7.09 7.58 5.06
CA SER A 9 -6.33 6.31 5.19
C SER A 9 -6.22 5.50 3.89
N GLY A 10 -6.67 6.05 2.76
CA GLY A 10 -6.45 5.49 1.43
C GLY A 10 -7.73 5.15 0.64
N PRO A 11 -7.56 4.62 -0.58
CA PRO A 11 -8.69 4.29 -1.44
C PRO A 11 -9.62 3.24 -0.81
N PRO A 12 -10.91 3.21 -1.18
CA PRO A 12 -11.82 2.15 -0.75
C PRO A 12 -11.25 0.79 -1.12
N GLY A 13 -11.12 -0.10 -0.13
CA GLY A 13 -10.56 -1.43 -0.29
C GLY A 13 -9.09 -1.58 0.08
N SER A 14 -8.37 -0.48 0.39
CA SER A 14 -6.95 -0.60 0.78
C SER A 14 -6.77 -1.28 2.15
N ALA A 15 -5.67 -2.01 2.32
CA ALA A 15 -5.29 -2.61 3.60
C ALA A 15 -5.18 -1.53 4.68
N ALA A 16 -4.65 -0.35 4.36
CA ALA A 16 -4.52 0.76 5.30
C ALA A 16 -5.88 1.25 5.84
N ARG A 17 -6.89 1.39 4.97
CA ARG A 17 -8.24 1.78 5.39
C ARG A 17 -8.93 0.66 6.18
N LEU A 18 -8.71 -0.59 5.80
CA LEU A 18 -9.23 -1.74 6.54
C LEU A 18 -8.61 -1.80 7.94
N ARG A 19 -7.29 -1.65 8.10
CA ARG A 19 -6.60 -1.58 9.41
C ARG A 19 -7.17 -0.48 10.29
N ALA A 20 -7.39 0.73 9.73
CA ALA A 20 -7.98 1.83 10.46
C ALA A 20 -9.42 1.50 10.92
N GLY A 21 -10.23 0.90 10.04
CA GLY A 21 -11.57 0.43 10.36
C GLY A 21 -11.57 -0.65 11.45
N LEU A 22 -10.66 -1.61 11.36
CA LEU A 22 -10.47 -2.69 12.33
C LEU A 22 -10.06 -2.16 13.71
N ALA A 23 -9.15 -1.18 13.78
CA ALA A 23 -8.75 -0.59 15.05
C ALA A 23 -9.91 0.13 15.75
N VAL A 24 -10.76 0.84 15.00
CA VAL A 24 -11.97 1.48 15.55
C VAL A 24 -12.98 0.43 15.99
N ALA A 25 -13.22 -0.59 15.17
CA ALA A 25 -14.11 -1.69 15.50
C ALA A 25 -13.63 -2.43 16.75
N ASP A 26 -12.34 -2.73 16.86
CA ASP A 26 -11.76 -3.40 18.02
C ASP A 26 -11.89 -2.58 19.30
N ARG A 27 -11.69 -1.25 19.22
CA ARG A 27 -11.92 -0.35 20.36
C ARG A 27 -13.38 -0.28 20.77
N PHE A 28 -14.30 -0.23 19.79
CA PHE A 28 -15.73 -0.24 20.05
C PHE A 28 -16.19 -1.56 20.67
N ILE A 29 -15.77 -2.70 20.10
CA ILE A 29 -16.03 -4.04 20.62
C ILE A 29 -15.49 -4.14 22.05
N SER A 30 -14.24 -3.73 22.28
CA SER A 30 -13.64 -3.75 23.61
C SER A 30 -14.43 -2.91 24.62
N PHE A 31 -14.88 -1.71 24.22
CA PHE A 31 -15.71 -0.86 25.06
C PHE A 31 -17.06 -1.51 25.38
N VAL A 32 -17.77 -2.05 24.37
CA VAL A 32 -19.05 -2.75 24.57
C VAL A 32 -18.87 -3.97 25.45
N THR A 33 -17.83 -4.77 25.23
CA THR A 33 -17.50 -5.95 26.05
C THR A 33 -17.26 -5.56 27.51
N TRP A 34 -16.50 -4.49 27.78
CA TRP A 34 -16.30 -4.01 29.15
C TRP A 34 -17.57 -3.44 29.78
N GLY A 35 -18.41 -2.76 28.99
CA GLY A 35 -19.72 -2.29 29.44
C GLY A 35 -20.65 -3.43 29.83
N VAL A 36 -20.72 -4.47 29.00
CA VAL A 36 -21.50 -5.70 29.28
C VAL A 36 -20.94 -6.42 30.50
N ALA A 37 -19.62 -6.56 30.63
CA ALA A 37 -18.99 -7.19 31.78
C ALA A 37 -19.29 -6.43 33.08
N ALA A 38 -19.17 -5.09 33.08
CA ALA A 38 -19.50 -4.27 34.24
C ALA A 38 -20.99 -4.37 34.60
N GLY A 39 -21.88 -4.31 33.61
CA GLY A 39 -23.31 -4.49 33.82
C GLY A 39 -23.65 -5.87 34.39
N MET A 40 -22.97 -6.92 33.92
CA MET A 40 -23.13 -8.28 34.43
C MET A 40 -22.69 -8.41 35.89
N ILE A 41 -21.53 -7.85 36.27
CA ILE A 41 -21.05 -7.85 37.66
C ILE A 41 -22.06 -7.15 38.57
N VAL A 42 -22.54 -5.97 38.19
CA VAL A 42 -23.53 -5.23 38.98
C VAL A 42 -24.84 -6.02 39.10
N TRP A 43 -25.32 -6.59 38.00
CA TRP A 43 -26.53 -7.42 37.98
C TRP A 43 -26.40 -8.66 38.87
N SER A 44 -25.26 -9.34 38.78
CA SER A 44 -24.94 -10.52 39.57
C SER A 44 -24.85 -10.19 41.05
N MET A 45 -24.19 -9.09 41.43
CA MET A 45 -24.19 -8.60 42.81
C MET A 45 -25.60 -8.36 43.33
N LEU A 46 -26.47 -7.70 42.55
CA LEU A 46 -27.85 -7.42 42.97
C LEU A 46 -28.67 -8.69 43.23
N ASN A 47 -28.43 -9.77 42.47
CA ASN A 47 -29.17 -11.02 42.62
C ASN A 47 -28.57 -11.98 43.64
N ALA A 48 -27.24 -12.08 43.68
CA ALA A 48 -26.53 -13.03 44.55
C ALA A 48 -26.35 -12.52 45.98
N THR A 49 -26.26 -11.20 46.20
CA THR A 49 -26.04 -10.64 47.55
C THR A 49 -27.13 -11.04 48.54
N PRO A 50 -28.44 -10.96 48.22
CA PRO A 50 -29.49 -11.43 49.13
C PRO A 50 -29.34 -12.91 49.47
N TYR A 51 -29.07 -13.74 48.46
CA TYR A 51 -28.88 -15.18 48.65
C TYR A 51 -27.73 -15.51 49.60
N VAL A 52 -26.59 -14.84 49.43
CA VAL A 52 -25.41 -15.02 50.27
C VAL A 52 -25.65 -14.47 51.69
N ALA A 53 -26.36 -13.35 51.82
CA ALA A 53 -26.69 -12.75 53.11
C ALA A 53 -27.61 -13.64 53.98
N ASP A 54 -28.48 -14.43 53.34
CA ASP A 54 -29.35 -15.39 54.01
C ASP A 54 -28.57 -16.59 54.60
N HIS A 55 -27.39 -16.87 54.05
CA HIS A 55 -26.53 -18.01 54.44
C HIS A 55 -25.32 -17.60 55.29
N LEU A 56 -25.09 -16.30 55.51
CA LEU A 56 -24.03 -15.78 56.38
C LEU A 56 -24.54 -15.53 57.80
N ASP A 57 -23.61 -15.59 58.75
CA ASP A 57 -23.87 -15.11 60.11
C ASP A 57 -24.34 -13.65 60.11
N PRO A 58 -25.24 -13.25 61.03
CA PRO A 58 -25.81 -11.89 61.05
C PRO A 58 -24.77 -10.77 61.04
N ASP A 59 -23.63 -10.98 61.71
CA ASP A 59 -22.53 -10.01 61.82
C ASP A 59 -21.79 -9.77 60.50
N TRP A 60 -21.95 -10.65 59.49
CA TRP A 60 -21.25 -10.59 58.21
C TRP A 60 -22.12 -10.17 57.02
N ARG A 61 -23.43 -9.92 57.25
CA ARG A 61 -24.39 -9.61 56.18
C ARG A 61 -24.02 -8.38 55.35
N ASP A 62 -23.41 -7.36 55.99
CA ASP A 62 -22.96 -6.15 55.29
C ASP A 62 -21.85 -6.42 54.26
N THR A 63 -21.15 -7.56 54.39
CA THR A 63 -20.09 -7.99 53.48
C THR A 63 -20.53 -9.05 52.46
N ALA A 64 -21.82 -9.42 52.45
CA ALA A 64 -22.34 -10.50 51.59
C ALA A 64 -22.09 -10.26 50.08
N PHE A 65 -21.97 -8.99 49.65
CA PHE A 65 -21.69 -8.62 48.27
C PHE A 65 -20.27 -8.96 47.80
N VAL A 66 -19.33 -9.19 48.73
CA VAL A 66 -17.92 -9.42 48.41
C VAL A 66 -17.74 -10.75 47.68
N LEU A 67 -18.44 -11.80 48.12
CA LEU A 67 -18.35 -13.13 47.52
C LEU A 67 -18.75 -13.14 46.02
N PRO A 68 -19.94 -12.66 45.61
CA PRO A 68 -20.31 -12.65 44.19
C PRO A 68 -19.39 -11.75 43.36
N LEU A 69 -18.95 -10.61 43.91
CA LEU A 69 -18.00 -9.73 43.23
C LEU A 69 -16.67 -10.44 42.93
N VAL A 70 -16.09 -11.14 43.91
CA VAL A 70 -14.81 -11.85 43.73
C VAL A 70 -14.97 -13.00 42.72
N VAL A 71 -16.07 -13.74 42.78
CA VAL A 71 -16.36 -14.84 41.84
C VAL A 71 -16.49 -14.32 40.41
N ASP A 72 -17.20 -13.23 40.18
CA ASP A 72 -17.36 -12.66 38.85
C ASP A 72 -16.06 -12.04 38.31
N LEU A 73 -15.27 -11.40 39.16
CA LEU A 73 -13.93 -10.89 38.78
C LEU A 73 -13.00 -12.05 38.41
N ALA A 74 -13.03 -13.15 39.15
CA ALA A 74 -12.26 -14.35 38.82
C ALA A 74 -12.72 -14.98 37.50
N PHE A 75 -14.05 -15.06 37.29
CA PHE A 75 -14.62 -15.55 36.04
C PHE A 75 -14.21 -14.69 34.85
N LEU A 76 -14.41 -13.37 34.94
CA LEU A 76 -14.01 -12.43 33.89
C LEU A 76 -12.49 -12.46 33.64
N GLY A 77 -11.70 -12.57 34.71
CA GLY A 77 -10.26 -12.74 34.64
C GLY A 77 -9.86 -14.00 33.87
N SER A 78 -10.54 -15.13 34.13
CA SER A 78 -10.30 -16.39 33.41
C SER A 78 -10.58 -16.28 31.92
N LEU A 79 -11.68 -15.63 31.52
CA LEU A 79 -12.04 -15.39 30.12
C LEU A 79 -11.03 -14.48 29.43
N ARG A 80 -10.55 -13.45 30.13
CA ARG A 80 -9.54 -12.52 29.60
C ARG A 80 -8.17 -13.16 29.47
N ALA A 81 -7.77 -13.98 30.43
CA ALA A 81 -6.51 -14.71 30.34
C ALA A 81 -6.50 -15.64 29.12
N ASP A 82 -7.60 -16.33 28.84
CA ASP A 82 -7.75 -17.19 27.66
C ASP A 82 -7.74 -16.37 26.36
N GLU A 83 -8.41 -15.22 26.34
CA GLU A 83 -8.36 -14.29 25.20
C GLU A 83 -6.91 -13.84 24.91
N ILE A 84 -6.16 -13.44 25.93
CA ILE A 84 -4.76 -13.01 25.79
C ILE A 84 -3.88 -14.18 25.35
N ALA A 85 -4.02 -15.35 25.96
CA ALA A 85 -3.27 -16.56 25.59
C ALA A 85 -3.51 -16.94 24.12
N SER A 86 -4.76 -16.87 23.66
CA SER A 86 -5.13 -17.15 22.27
C SER A 86 -4.47 -16.20 21.27
N ARG A 87 -4.22 -14.93 21.65
CA ARG A 87 -3.50 -13.96 20.80
C ARG A 87 -2.03 -14.31 20.63
N HIS A 88 -1.44 -14.98 21.60
CA HIS A 88 -0.05 -15.46 21.55
C HIS A 88 0.07 -16.90 21.06
N ASN A 89 -1.02 -17.49 20.56
CA ASN A 89 -1.08 -18.87 20.10
C ASN A 89 -0.68 -19.89 21.19
N VAL A 90 -0.84 -19.51 22.46
CA VAL A 90 -0.62 -20.38 23.62
C VAL A 90 -1.97 -20.95 24.02
N GLY A 91 -2.11 -22.28 23.98
CA GLY A 91 -3.30 -22.93 24.52
C GLY A 91 -3.32 -22.81 26.05
N GLY A 92 -4.42 -22.35 26.63
CA GLY A 92 -4.59 -22.29 28.09
C GLY A 92 -4.54 -23.67 28.80
N GLY A 93 -4.57 -24.76 28.02
CA GLY A 93 -4.54 -26.12 28.53
C GLY A 93 -5.79 -26.51 29.31
N ALA A 94 -5.79 -27.72 29.85
CA ALA A 94 -6.92 -28.25 30.62
C ALA A 94 -7.20 -27.43 31.90
N TRP A 95 -6.17 -26.82 32.50
CA TRP A 95 -6.30 -26.03 33.71
C TRP A 95 -7.05 -24.71 33.51
N ALA A 96 -6.82 -23.99 32.40
CA ALA A 96 -7.60 -22.79 32.09
C ALA A 96 -9.08 -23.13 31.85
N ALA A 97 -9.35 -24.25 31.16
CA ALA A 97 -10.70 -24.74 30.95
C ALA A 97 -11.38 -25.11 32.29
N ALA A 98 -10.68 -25.83 33.16
CA ALA A 98 -11.19 -26.18 34.49
C ALA A 98 -11.49 -24.93 35.34
N LEU A 99 -10.59 -23.94 35.36
CA LEU A 99 -10.80 -22.68 36.08
C LEU A 99 -12.02 -21.92 35.55
N ARG A 100 -12.18 -21.85 34.23
CA ARG A 100 -13.33 -21.19 33.59
C ARG A 100 -14.63 -21.92 33.91
N LEU A 101 -14.64 -23.25 33.84
CA LEU A 101 -15.81 -24.06 34.19
C LEU A 101 -16.19 -23.87 35.67
N PHE A 102 -15.21 -23.89 36.57
CA PHE A 102 -15.44 -23.73 38.00
C PHE A 102 -15.96 -22.33 38.35
N THR A 103 -15.31 -21.28 37.84
CA THR A 103 -15.73 -19.89 38.10
C THR A 103 -17.07 -19.56 37.45
N GLY A 104 -17.32 -20.04 36.23
CA GLY A 104 -18.61 -19.90 35.55
C GLY A 104 -19.74 -20.65 36.25
N ALA A 105 -19.50 -21.89 36.69
CA ALA A 105 -20.46 -22.67 37.45
C ALA A 105 -20.76 -22.03 38.82
N SER A 106 -19.74 -21.48 39.48
CA SER A 106 -19.90 -20.77 40.76
C SER A 106 -20.73 -19.50 40.60
N SER A 107 -20.47 -18.69 39.56
CA SER A 107 -21.27 -17.50 39.24
C SER A 107 -22.71 -17.87 38.91
N LEU A 108 -22.91 -18.94 38.13
CA LEU A 108 -24.25 -19.45 37.83
C LEU A 108 -24.99 -19.89 39.09
N PHE A 109 -24.35 -20.69 39.93
CA PHE A 109 -24.91 -21.18 41.20
C PHE A 109 -25.38 -20.02 42.09
N LEU A 110 -24.56 -18.98 42.26
CA LEU A 110 -24.92 -17.82 43.07
C LEU A 110 -26.09 -17.03 42.48
N ASN A 111 -26.22 -16.96 41.16
CA ASN A 111 -27.31 -16.23 40.50
C ASN A 111 -28.63 -17.02 40.48
N ILE A 112 -28.59 -18.35 40.43
CA ILE A 112 -29.80 -19.20 40.37
C ILE A 112 -30.21 -19.78 41.71
N GLY A 113 -29.33 -19.78 42.72
CA GLY A 113 -29.48 -20.52 43.98
C GLY A 113 -30.83 -20.24 44.68
N SER A 114 -31.16 -18.96 44.86
CA SER A 114 -32.43 -18.58 45.51
C SER A 114 -33.67 -19.00 44.71
N ALA A 115 -33.62 -18.98 43.37
CA ALA A 115 -34.73 -19.39 42.52
C ALA A 115 -34.88 -20.93 42.50
N ALA A 116 -33.76 -21.65 42.44
CA ALA A 116 -33.72 -23.10 42.49
C ALA A 116 -34.27 -23.65 43.81
N GLU A 117 -33.90 -23.05 44.95
CA GLU A 117 -34.43 -23.42 46.27
C GLU A 117 -35.95 -23.23 46.37
N LYS A 118 -36.49 -22.22 45.68
CA LYS A 118 -37.93 -21.93 45.62
C LYS A 118 -38.67 -22.75 44.55
N ASN A 119 -37.97 -23.63 43.82
CA ASN A 119 -38.48 -24.33 42.63
C ASN A 119 -39.06 -23.38 41.55
N ASP A 120 -38.55 -22.15 41.46
CA ASP A 120 -38.95 -21.17 40.44
C ASP A 120 -38.10 -21.33 39.17
N TRP A 121 -38.56 -22.19 38.26
CA TRP A 121 -37.92 -22.39 36.97
C TRP A 121 -37.85 -21.12 36.11
N THR A 122 -38.84 -20.23 36.24
CA THR A 122 -38.85 -18.97 35.48
C THR A 122 -37.71 -18.08 35.94
N GLY A 123 -37.53 -17.94 37.24
CA GLY A 123 -36.38 -17.26 37.85
C GLY A 123 -35.05 -17.89 37.42
N VAL A 124 -34.94 -19.22 37.45
CA VAL A 124 -33.73 -19.92 37.00
C VAL A 124 -33.38 -19.56 35.56
N PHE A 125 -34.34 -19.63 34.62
CA PHE A 125 -34.08 -19.27 33.22
C PHE A 125 -33.73 -17.79 33.06
N GLN A 126 -34.44 -16.89 33.75
CA GLN A 126 -34.18 -15.45 33.70
C GLN A 126 -32.75 -15.12 34.15
N HIS A 127 -32.29 -15.74 35.23
CA HIS A 127 -30.93 -15.53 35.74
C HIS A 127 -29.86 -16.25 34.92
N LEU A 128 -30.21 -17.26 34.11
CA LEU A 128 -29.29 -17.98 33.24
C LEU A 128 -29.00 -17.27 31.90
N ILE A 129 -29.92 -16.38 31.45
CA ILE A 129 -29.76 -15.62 30.20
C ILE A 129 -28.48 -14.77 30.23
N THR A 130 -28.24 -14.04 31.33
CA THR A 130 -27.10 -13.10 31.42
C THR A 130 -25.74 -13.81 31.35
N PRO A 131 -25.45 -14.84 32.18
CA PRO A 131 -24.22 -15.62 32.04
C PRO A 131 -24.12 -16.35 30.70
N GLY A 132 -25.24 -16.85 30.17
CA GLY A 132 -25.28 -17.55 28.88
C GLY A 132 -24.83 -16.67 27.72
N ILE A 133 -25.32 -15.43 27.65
CA ILE A 133 -24.89 -14.45 26.63
C ILE A 133 -23.39 -14.16 26.75
N LEU A 134 -22.86 -14.08 27.98
CA LEU A 134 -21.45 -13.77 28.19
C LEU A 134 -20.52 -14.90 27.74
N VAL A 135 -20.90 -16.14 28.02
CA VAL A 135 -20.19 -17.33 27.50
C VAL A 135 -20.24 -17.36 25.98
N LEU A 136 -21.41 -17.12 25.37
CA LEU A 136 -21.55 -17.07 23.91
C LEU A 136 -20.71 -15.95 23.29
N LEU A 137 -20.66 -14.78 23.93
CA LEU A 137 -19.85 -13.65 23.47
C LEU A 137 -18.35 -13.97 23.56
N ALA A 138 -17.92 -14.64 24.62
CA ALA A 138 -16.54 -15.07 24.81
C ALA A 138 -16.11 -16.11 23.76
N GLU A 139 -16.99 -17.02 23.34
CA GLU A 139 -16.71 -17.99 22.26
C GLU A 139 -16.75 -17.37 20.86
N ALA A 140 -17.73 -16.49 20.61
CA ALA A 140 -17.91 -15.88 19.30
C ALA A 140 -16.81 -14.85 18.97
N GLY A 141 -16.36 -14.08 19.96
CA GLY A 141 -15.37 -13.01 19.80
C GLY A 141 -14.08 -13.45 19.08
N PRO A 142 -13.38 -14.50 19.56
CA PRO A 142 -12.18 -15.04 18.92
C PRO A 142 -12.42 -15.53 17.49
N VAL A 143 -13.59 -16.11 17.18
CA VAL A 143 -13.92 -16.58 15.82
C VAL A 143 -14.04 -15.40 14.85
N TYR A 144 -14.74 -14.33 15.25
CA TYR A 144 -14.81 -13.12 14.42
C TYR A 144 -13.43 -12.50 14.23
N ARG A 145 -12.67 -12.28 15.31
CA ARG A 145 -11.30 -11.72 15.23
C ARG A 145 -10.42 -12.50 14.26
N ARG A 146 -10.43 -13.85 14.32
CA ARG A 146 -9.67 -14.71 13.40
C ARG A 146 -10.11 -14.56 11.94
N ARG A 147 -11.41 -14.45 11.67
CA ARG A 147 -11.93 -14.22 10.30
C ARG A 147 -11.53 -12.85 9.76
N LEU A 148 -11.59 -11.81 10.60
CA LEU A 148 -11.19 -10.46 10.19
C LEU A 148 -9.67 -10.36 9.96
N ALA A 149 -8.85 -11.02 10.79
CA ALA A 149 -7.40 -11.09 10.61
C ALA A 149 -7.02 -11.76 9.29
N ARG A 150 -7.61 -12.93 8.98
CA ARG A 150 -7.37 -13.62 7.69
C ARG A 150 -7.72 -12.75 6.48
N ARG A 151 -8.86 -12.05 6.54
CA ARG A 151 -9.26 -11.13 5.46
C ARG A 151 -8.29 -9.97 5.28
N LEU A 152 -7.69 -9.49 6.37
CA LEU A 152 -6.65 -8.48 6.28
C LEU A 152 -5.38 -9.05 5.65
N ASP A 153 -4.93 -10.23 6.07
CA ASP A 153 -3.77 -10.92 5.51
C ASP A 153 -3.93 -11.18 4.00
N ASP A 154 -5.13 -11.61 3.57
CA ASP A 154 -5.46 -11.83 2.15
C ASP A 154 -5.27 -10.53 1.33
N ILE A 155 -5.79 -9.40 1.82
CA ILE A 155 -5.70 -8.11 1.12
C ILE A 155 -4.26 -7.59 1.11
N GLU A 156 -3.52 -7.76 2.19
CA GLU A 156 -2.10 -7.39 2.26
C GLU A 156 -1.27 -8.21 1.26
N ALA A 157 -1.56 -9.50 1.11
CA ALA A 157 -0.92 -10.36 0.12
C ALA A 157 -1.27 -9.94 -1.31
N GLU A 158 -2.53 -9.59 -1.60
CA GLU A 158 -2.96 -9.07 -2.90
C GLU A 158 -2.27 -7.74 -3.25
N GLU A 159 -2.16 -6.81 -2.30
CA GLU A 159 -1.47 -5.53 -2.49
C GLU A 159 0.04 -5.73 -2.72
N ALA A 160 0.68 -6.63 -1.97
CA ALA A 160 2.09 -6.96 -2.16
C ALA A 160 2.34 -7.59 -3.54
N ALA A 161 1.50 -8.54 -3.95
CA ALA A 161 1.59 -9.16 -5.28
C ALA A 161 1.35 -8.15 -6.41
N ALA A 162 0.43 -7.20 -6.23
CA ALA A 162 0.19 -6.13 -7.19
C ALA A 162 1.40 -5.18 -7.30
N ALA A 163 2.01 -4.81 -6.17
CA ALA A 163 3.20 -3.96 -6.14
C ALA A 163 4.42 -4.65 -6.80
N ASP A 164 4.62 -5.94 -6.55
CA ASP A 164 5.71 -6.70 -7.19
C ASP A 164 5.46 -6.88 -8.70
N ALA A 165 4.20 -7.10 -9.11
CA ALA A 165 3.85 -7.13 -10.53
C ALA A 165 4.08 -5.78 -11.23
N GLU A 166 3.84 -4.66 -10.55
CA GLU A 166 4.12 -3.33 -11.09
C GLU A 166 5.62 -3.07 -11.22
N ARG A 167 6.42 -3.44 -10.21
CA ARG A 167 7.90 -3.37 -10.29
C ARG A 167 8.45 -4.21 -11.43
N ALA A 168 7.97 -5.45 -11.58
CA ALA A 168 8.38 -6.32 -12.67
C ALA A 168 8.05 -5.73 -14.06
N ARG A 169 6.91 -5.04 -14.19
CA ARG A 169 6.55 -4.33 -15.43
C ARG A 169 7.46 -3.14 -15.71
N GLN A 170 7.79 -2.36 -14.68
CA GLN A 170 8.72 -1.23 -14.79
C GLN A 170 10.12 -1.70 -15.20
N GLU A 171 10.63 -2.77 -14.57
CA GLU A 171 11.91 -3.38 -14.92
C GLU A 171 11.93 -3.91 -16.36
N GLN A 172 10.85 -4.57 -16.80
CA GLN A 172 10.71 -5.02 -18.20
C GLN A 172 10.67 -3.85 -19.19
N GLU A 173 10.00 -2.74 -18.84
CA GLU A 173 9.96 -1.56 -19.69
C GLU A 173 11.33 -0.87 -19.76
N GLU A 174 12.03 -0.75 -18.64
CA GLU A 174 13.40 -0.23 -18.61
C GLU A 174 14.36 -1.10 -19.41
N GLU A 175 14.27 -2.43 -19.29
CA GLU A 175 15.08 -3.36 -20.07
C GLU A 175 14.79 -3.22 -21.57
N ARG A 176 13.51 -3.11 -21.95
CA ARG A 176 13.12 -2.84 -23.35
C ARG A 176 13.70 -1.52 -23.86
N ARG A 177 13.63 -0.46 -23.06
CA ARG A 177 14.23 0.85 -23.40
C ARG A 177 15.75 0.75 -23.56
N ARG A 178 16.43 0.00 -22.69
CA ARG A 178 17.88 -0.24 -22.79
C ARG A 178 18.25 -1.00 -24.05
N ARG A 179 17.51 -2.07 -24.39
CA ARG A 179 17.72 -2.84 -25.62
C ARG A 179 17.49 -1.98 -26.86
N GLN A 180 16.42 -1.19 -26.89
CA GLN A 180 16.15 -0.26 -27.99
C GLN A 180 17.26 0.79 -28.14
N ALA A 181 17.72 1.40 -27.04
CA ALA A 181 18.82 2.35 -27.08
C ALA A 181 20.14 1.74 -27.57
N GLN A 182 20.41 0.48 -27.21
CA GLN A 182 21.57 -0.27 -27.72
C GLN A 182 21.43 -0.54 -29.23
N GLU A 183 20.28 -1.04 -29.67
CA GLU A 183 20.03 -1.29 -31.10
C GLU A 183 20.14 0.00 -31.94
N ASP A 184 19.62 1.12 -31.44
CA ASP A 184 19.70 2.40 -32.15
C ASP A 184 21.14 2.94 -32.19
N ALA A 185 21.90 2.79 -31.10
CA ALA A 185 23.33 3.12 -31.08
C ALA A 185 24.14 2.25 -32.04
N ASP A 186 23.83 0.95 -32.13
CA ASP A 186 24.47 0.01 -33.05
C ASP A 186 24.15 0.37 -34.51
N ARG A 187 22.88 0.69 -34.81
CA ARG A 187 22.47 1.17 -36.14
C ARG A 187 23.16 2.48 -36.51
N GLU A 188 23.33 3.39 -35.55
CA GLU A 188 24.01 4.67 -35.78
C GLU A 188 25.51 4.48 -36.01
N ALA A 189 26.16 3.61 -35.24
CA ALA A 189 27.55 3.22 -35.47
C ALA A 189 27.74 2.53 -36.83
N GLU A 190 26.78 1.71 -37.27
CA GLU A 190 26.81 1.11 -38.60
C GLU A 190 26.66 2.14 -39.71
N ARG A 191 25.71 3.10 -39.57
CA ARG A 191 25.58 4.22 -40.51
C ARG A 191 26.87 5.04 -40.62
N GLN A 192 27.50 5.34 -39.48
CA GLN A 192 28.78 6.07 -39.47
C GLN A 192 29.90 5.30 -40.18
N ARG A 193 30.00 3.98 -39.96
CA ARG A 193 30.96 3.12 -40.68
C ARG A 193 30.71 3.11 -42.19
N GLN A 194 29.45 3.00 -42.60
CA GLN A 194 29.08 3.03 -44.02
C GLN A 194 29.38 4.40 -44.66
N GLU A 195 29.09 5.50 -43.98
CA GLU A 195 29.41 6.85 -44.45
C GLU A 195 30.93 7.07 -44.56
N GLU A 196 31.71 6.59 -43.59
CA GLU A 196 33.17 6.67 -43.63
C GLU A 196 33.74 5.83 -44.79
N GLU A 197 33.25 4.61 -45.00
CA GLU A 197 33.65 3.77 -46.12
C GLU A 197 33.29 4.42 -47.47
N GLN A 198 32.11 5.02 -47.59
CA GLN A 198 31.72 5.78 -48.78
C GLN A 198 32.65 6.97 -49.01
N ARG A 199 33.02 7.72 -47.96
CA ARG A 199 33.98 8.83 -48.07
C ARG A 199 35.36 8.34 -48.49
N ARG A 200 35.84 7.21 -47.95
CA ARG A 200 37.12 6.60 -48.35
C ARG A 200 37.09 6.18 -49.82
N LYS A 201 35.99 5.58 -50.27
CA LYS A 201 35.79 5.19 -51.67
C LYS A 201 35.74 6.41 -52.59
N GLN A 202 35.02 7.46 -52.22
CA GLN A 202 34.99 8.73 -52.98
C GLN A 202 36.38 9.37 -53.08
N ALA A 203 37.12 9.41 -51.97
CA ALA A 203 38.49 9.94 -51.97
C ALA A 203 39.42 9.12 -52.89
N TRP A 204 39.31 7.79 -52.87
CA TRP A 204 40.04 6.89 -53.75
C TRP A 204 39.67 7.11 -55.23
N ASP A 205 38.38 7.18 -55.54
CA ASP A 205 37.90 7.42 -56.91
C ASP A 205 38.35 8.79 -57.43
N ASP A 206 38.37 9.81 -56.58
CA ASP A 206 38.85 11.15 -56.93
C ASP A 206 40.38 11.20 -57.11
N GLU A 207 41.14 10.44 -56.32
CA GLU A 207 42.58 10.27 -56.50
C GLU A 207 42.88 9.54 -57.82
N LEU A 208 42.14 8.49 -58.14
CA LEU A 208 42.26 7.77 -59.41
C LEU A 208 41.97 8.69 -60.60
N LYS A 209 40.91 9.50 -60.54
CA LYS A 209 40.60 10.50 -61.58
C LYS A 209 41.69 11.56 -61.69
N ARG A 210 42.29 11.99 -60.58
CA ARG A 210 43.42 12.94 -60.60
C ARG A 210 44.63 12.33 -61.30
N ALA A 211 44.98 11.09 -60.97
CA ALA A 211 46.05 10.35 -61.61
C ALA A 211 45.79 10.17 -63.12
N GLU A 212 44.56 9.81 -63.51
CA GLU A 212 44.20 9.66 -64.93
C GLU A 212 44.27 11.00 -65.70
N LEU A 213 43.85 12.10 -65.07
CA LEU A 213 43.99 13.44 -65.65
C LEU A 213 45.45 13.87 -65.77
N GLU A 214 46.30 13.49 -64.81
CA GLU A 214 47.73 13.75 -64.84
C GLU A 214 48.41 12.92 -65.94
N GLU A 215 48.11 11.63 -66.05
CA GLU A 215 48.56 10.77 -67.15
C GLU A 215 48.12 11.32 -68.51
N LYS A 216 46.86 11.77 -68.65
CA LYS A 216 46.38 12.43 -69.88
C LYS A 216 47.15 13.71 -70.18
N ARG A 217 47.50 14.51 -69.17
CA ARG A 217 48.31 15.73 -69.33
C ARG A 217 49.74 15.39 -69.76
N GLU A 218 50.33 14.36 -69.17
CA GLU A 218 51.66 13.87 -69.53
C GLU A 218 51.69 13.27 -70.93
N ALA A 219 50.72 12.45 -71.30
CA ALA A 219 50.55 11.92 -72.65
C ALA A 219 50.36 13.04 -73.67
N ALA A 220 49.59 14.08 -73.34
CA ALA A 220 49.44 15.27 -74.19
C ALA A 220 50.76 16.05 -74.33
N ARG A 221 51.56 16.16 -73.26
CA ARG A 221 52.90 16.77 -73.31
C ARG A 221 53.86 15.94 -74.16
N ALA A 222 53.91 14.63 -73.96
CA ALA A 222 54.74 13.71 -74.75
C ALA A 222 54.34 13.74 -76.23
N SER A 223 53.04 13.77 -76.54
CA SER A 223 52.52 13.93 -77.90
C SER A 223 53.00 15.24 -78.54
N ARG A 224 52.90 16.36 -77.80
CA ARG A 224 53.42 17.66 -78.26
C ARG A 224 54.92 17.64 -78.46
N GLU A 225 55.67 16.97 -77.59
CA GLU A 225 57.12 16.85 -77.73
C GLU A 225 57.51 16.02 -78.97
N ILE A 226 56.82 14.91 -79.22
CA ILE A 226 57.01 14.10 -80.43
C ILE A 226 56.67 14.94 -81.68
N GLN A 227 55.57 15.68 -81.65
CA GLN A 227 55.21 16.59 -82.75
C GLN A 227 56.25 17.70 -82.94
N ALA A 228 56.74 18.31 -81.86
CA ALA A 228 57.77 19.33 -81.91
C ALA A 228 59.08 18.78 -82.48
N ARG A 229 59.50 17.58 -82.06
CA ARG A 229 60.67 16.89 -82.64
C ARG A 229 60.46 16.59 -84.12
N ARG A 230 59.26 16.21 -84.53
CA ARG A 230 58.93 15.98 -85.94
C ARG A 230 59.04 17.28 -86.75
N LEU A 231 58.49 18.37 -86.23
CA LEU A 231 58.58 19.70 -86.84
C LEU A 231 60.02 20.21 -86.89
N ASP A 232 60.82 20.02 -85.83
CA ASP A 232 62.25 20.38 -85.79
C ASP A 232 63.07 19.55 -86.80
N LEU A 233 62.75 18.27 -87.00
CA LEU A 233 63.36 17.47 -88.05
C LEU A 233 62.96 17.94 -89.46
N GLU A 234 61.71 18.39 -89.64
CA GLU A 234 61.25 19.03 -90.88
C GLU A 234 61.90 20.39 -91.10
N GLU A 235 62.09 21.20 -90.04
CA GLU A 235 62.80 22.48 -90.09
C GLU A 235 64.28 22.28 -90.37
N LYS A 236 64.93 21.26 -89.79
CA LYS A 236 66.31 20.87 -90.09
C LYS A 236 66.48 20.39 -91.53
N ARG A 237 65.46 19.73 -92.10
CA ARG A 237 65.41 19.45 -93.54
C ARG A 237 65.32 20.73 -94.37
N LEU A 238 64.58 21.74 -93.90
CA LEU A 238 64.42 23.02 -94.60
C LEU A 238 65.65 23.96 -94.43
N THR A 239 66.35 23.92 -93.30
CA THR A 239 67.49 24.80 -92.98
C THR A 239 68.82 24.33 -93.56
N LEU A 240 68.96 23.06 -93.95
CA LEU A 240 70.08 22.57 -94.77
C LEU A 240 70.16 23.22 -96.18
N HIS A 241 69.24 24.13 -96.53
CA HIS A 241 69.25 24.88 -97.79
C HIS A 241 69.50 26.38 -97.65
N ARG A 242 70.02 26.88 -96.53
CA ARG A 242 70.26 28.33 -96.34
C ARG A 242 71.76 28.66 -96.15
N PRO A 243 72.39 29.41 -97.09
CA PRO A 243 73.78 29.82 -96.95
C PRO A 243 73.93 31.01 -95.99
N ALA A 244 75.04 30.99 -95.23
CA ALA A 244 75.41 31.94 -94.19
C ALA A 244 75.94 33.29 -94.75
N PRO A 245 75.89 34.36 -93.93
CA PRO A 245 77.07 35.23 -93.86
C PRO A 245 77.43 35.76 -92.45
N ALA A 246 78.75 35.75 -92.22
CA ALA A 246 79.66 36.76 -91.64
C ALA A 246 79.33 37.58 -90.36
N THR A 247 80.23 37.43 -89.39
CA THR A 247 80.63 38.30 -88.25
C THR A 247 81.16 39.69 -88.68
N PRO A 248 81.14 40.77 -87.83
CA PRO A 248 82.32 41.10 -86.98
C PRO A 248 82.10 41.97 -85.69
N HIS A 249 82.96 41.73 -84.66
CA HIS A 249 83.70 42.69 -83.78
C HIS A 249 83.05 43.62 -82.69
N PRO A 250 83.82 44.20 -81.71
CA PRO A 250 83.57 44.04 -80.25
C PRO A 250 83.55 45.33 -79.35
N ALA A 251 83.36 45.11 -78.03
CA ALA A 251 83.73 45.91 -76.82
C ALA A 251 82.82 47.11 -76.39
N PRO A 252 82.89 47.68 -75.13
CA PRO A 252 83.32 47.17 -73.80
C PRO A 252 82.39 47.51 -72.58
N ALA A 253 82.69 46.88 -71.44
CA ALA A 253 82.64 47.32 -70.01
C ALA A 253 81.44 48.06 -69.34
N SER A 254 81.03 47.50 -68.19
CA SER A 254 80.55 48.10 -66.90
C SER A 254 79.45 47.19 -66.32
N GLY A 255 79.35 46.79 -65.05
CA GLY A 255 79.95 47.14 -63.77
C GLY A 255 78.95 46.71 -62.66
N ALA A 256 79.45 46.40 -61.47
CA ALA A 256 78.74 46.28 -60.18
C ALA A 256 78.04 44.95 -59.78
N SER A 257 78.74 44.21 -58.90
CA SER A 257 78.20 43.43 -57.77
C SER A 257 77.71 44.41 -56.67
N PRO A 258 76.82 44.08 -55.70
CA PRO A 258 77.21 43.21 -54.57
C PRO A 258 76.07 42.36 -53.92
N ALA A 259 76.47 41.45 -53.03
CA ALA A 259 75.65 40.73 -52.02
C ALA A 259 75.35 41.64 -50.79
N PRO A 260 75.03 41.09 -49.59
CA PRO A 260 73.84 40.38 -49.07
C PRO A 260 73.08 41.24 -48.00
N GLN A 261 71.90 40.83 -47.49
CA GLN A 261 71.33 41.33 -46.21
C GLN A 261 70.04 40.60 -45.72
N HIS A 262 70.13 39.91 -44.58
CA HIS A 262 69.12 39.92 -43.48
C HIS A 262 69.34 41.24 -42.68
N PRO A 263 68.40 41.83 -41.86
CA PRO A 263 67.88 41.21 -40.61
C PRO A 263 66.59 41.83 -39.93
N VAL A 264 66.26 41.30 -38.72
CA VAL A 264 65.56 41.84 -37.51
C VAL A 264 64.02 42.10 -37.47
N ALA A 265 63.43 41.65 -36.34
CA ALA A 265 62.06 41.82 -35.80
C ALA A 265 61.73 43.25 -35.28
N PRO A 266 60.49 43.52 -34.83
CA PRO A 266 60.28 43.60 -33.37
C PRO A 266 58.91 43.10 -32.86
N ALA A 267 58.86 42.73 -31.58
CA ALA A 267 57.64 42.53 -30.79
C ALA A 267 56.92 43.87 -30.48
N PRO A 268 55.66 43.87 -29.99
CA PRO A 268 55.49 43.86 -28.52
C PRO A 268 54.20 43.18 -27.99
N ALA A 269 54.19 43.04 -26.66
CA ALA A 269 53.06 43.05 -25.72
C ALA A 269 52.34 41.73 -25.38
N ALA A 270 52.60 41.29 -24.14
CA ALA A 270 51.82 40.34 -23.33
C ALA A 270 50.40 40.89 -22.99
N PRO A 271 49.54 40.03 -22.42
CA PRO A 271 49.36 40.18 -20.98
C PRO A 271 49.46 38.86 -20.20
N VAL A 272 49.98 39.04 -19.00
CA VAL A 272 50.03 38.13 -17.86
C VAL A 272 48.66 37.52 -17.55
N ARG A 273 48.58 36.19 -17.47
CA ARG A 273 47.58 35.50 -16.65
C ARG A 273 48.28 34.61 -15.62
N VAL A 274 47.94 34.92 -14.38
CA VAL A 274 48.35 34.30 -13.12
C VAL A 274 47.94 32.82 -13.08
N PRO A 275 48.76 31.90 -12.54
CA PRO A 275 48.29 30.58 -12.16
C PRO A 275 47.44 30.71 -10.90
N ALA A 276 46.12 30.54 -11.03
CA ALA A 276 45.24 30.31 -9.90
C ALA A 276 45.52 28.92 -9.33
N ALA A 277 45.82 28.89 -8.03
CA ALA A 277 45.92 27.67 -7.23
C ALA A 277 44.67 26.79 -7.38
N PRO A 278 44.80 25.45 -7.42
CA PRO A 278 43.66 24.59 -7.15
C PRO A 278 43.37 24.65 -5.64
N VAL A 279 42.30 25.35 -5.29
CA VAL A 279 41.62 25.23 -4.01
C VAL A 279 41.07 23.81 -3.89
N ALA A 280 41.37 23.19 -2.76
CA ALA A 280 40.86 21.89 -2.34
C ALA A 280 39.35 21.75 -2.56
N SER A 281 38.96 20.66 -3.24
CA SER A 281 37.61 20.10 -3.11
C SER A 281 37.70 18.79 -2.35
N ALA A 282 36.90 18.72 -1.30
CA ALA A 282 36.71 17.62 -0.37
C ALA A 282 36.18 16.33 -1.08
N PRO A 283 36.18 15.17 -0.39
CA PRO A 283 36.08 13.86 -1.03
C PRO A 283 34.64 13.51 -1.37
N ARG A 284 34.42 12.93 -2.56
CA ARG A 284 33.24 12.13 -2.87
C ARG A 284 33.66 10.68 -3.12
N THR A 285 33.37 9.88 -2.12
CA THR A 285 32.85 8.50 -2.18
C THR A 285 32.66 7.89 -3.58
N GLY A 286 33.44 6.84 -3.84
CA GLY A 286 32.90 5.50 -4.08
C GLY A 286 32.42 5.13 -5.50
N VAL A 287 33.33 4.57 -6.31
CA VAL A 287 33.02 3.48 -7.25
C VAL A 287 34.17 2.46 -7.16
N PRO A 288 33.91 1.14 -7.05
CA PRO A 288 34.92 0.16 -6.69
C PRO A 288 35.76 -0.31 -7.89
N ALA A 289 37.05 -0.52 -7.63
CA ALA A 289 38.01 -1.16 -8.53
C ALA A 289 37.97 -2.70 -8.38
N PRO A 290 38.38 -3.46 -9.41
CA PRO A 290 38.32 -4.92 -9.43
C PRO A 290 39.40 -5.55 -8.54
N GLN A 291 39.02 -6.55 -7.75
CA GLN A 291 39.98 -7.30 -6.93
C GLN A 291 40.68 -8.41 -7.72
N PRO A 292 41.93 -8.74 -7.35
CA PRO A 292 42.74 -9.77 -7.98
C PRO A 292 42.36 -11.18 -7.52
N ARG A 293 42.56 -12.15 -8.42
CA ARG A 293 42.56 -13.58 -8.13
C ARG A 293 43.71 -13.95 -7.20
N THR A 294 43.41 -14.65 -6.12
CA THR A 294 44.35 -15.54 -5.43
C THR A 294 43.71 -16.92 -5.31
N GLU A 295 44.24 -17.86 -6.08
CA GLU A 295 44.15 -19.30 -5.79
C GLU A 295 45.08 -19.62 -4.63
N ALA A 296 44.56 -20.27 -3.59
CA ALA A 296 45.28 -21.32 -2.87
C ALA A 296 44.33 -22.10 -1.96
N ALA A 297 44.43 -23.42 -2.06
CA ALA A 297 43.79 -24.45 -1.27
C ALA A 297 43.94 -24.27 0.26
N ASN A 298 42.91 -24.65 1.01
CA ASN A 298 42.95 -25.75 1.99
C ASN A 298 41.63 -25.85 2.77
N GLY A 299 41.24 -27.09 3.06
CA GLY A 299 39.91 -27.48 3.52
C GLY A 299 39.45 -26.90 4.86
N HIS A 300 38.14 -26.70 4.97
CA HIS A 300 37.47 -26.45 6.24
C HIS A 300 36.99 -27.77 6.88
N PRO A 301 37.16 -27.92 8.20
CA PRO A 301 36.59 -29.01 8.97
C PRO A 301 35.08 -28.82 9.15
N VAL A 302 34.38 -29.94 9.15
CA VAL A 302 32.97 -30.09 9.52
C VAL A 302 32.80 -29.67 10.99
N ALA A 303 31.99 -28.64 11.23
CA ALA A 303 31.50 -28.31 12.57
C ALA A 303 30.20 -29.10 12.88
N PRO A 304 30.03 -29.58 14.13
CA PRO A 304 28.98 -30.55 14.47
C PRO A 304 27.59 -29.91 14.56
N LYS A 305 26.58 -30.73 14.25
CA LYS A 305 25.16 -30.45 14.48
C LYS A 305 24.93 -30.13 15.96
N ALA A 306 24.36 -28.95 16.24
CA ALA A 306 23.83 -28.62 17.55
C ALA A 306 22.48 -29.32 17.73
N ASP A 307 22.40 -30.19 18.73
CA ASP A 307 21.18 -30.81 19.24
C ASP A 307 20.25 -29.73 19.82
N LEU A 308 18.97 -29.76 19.42
CA LEU A 308 17.96 -28.74 19.72
C LEU A 308 16.98 -29.16 20.83
N ASP A 309 17.26 -30.19 21.63
CA ASP A 309 16.30 -30.73 22.61
C ASP A 309 16.64 -30.51 24.10
N ALA A 310 17.68 -29.76 24.46
CA ALA A 310 18.15 -29.69 25.85
C ALA A 310 17.93 -28.37 26.63
N THR A 311 17.22 -27.36 26.11
CA THR A 311 17.24 -26.00 26.74
C THR A 311 15.93 -25.48 27.34
N ALA A 312 14.85 -26.25 27.33
CA ALA A 312 13.59 -25.85 27.98
C ALA A 312 13.51 -26.23 29.47
N ALA A 313 14.10 -27.37 29.87
CA ALA A 313 14.02 -27.86 31.25
C ALA A 313 14.95 -27.07 32.22
N ASP A 314 16.15 -26.70 31.78
CA ASP A 314 17.12 -25.99 32.63
C ASP A 314 16.74 -24.54 32.93
N LYS A 315 16.00 -23.87 32.03
CA LYS A 315 15.49 -22.51 32.28
C LYS A 315 14.34 -22.48 33.28
N ALA A 316 13.54 -23.54 33.36
CA ALA A 316 12.47 -23.66 34.36
C ALA A 316 13.04 -23.94 35.76
N ALA A 317 14.13 -24.70 35.86
CA ALA A 317 14.79 -24.97 37.14
C ALA A 317 15.50 -23.73 37.74
N GLN A 318 16.12 -22.89 36.89
CA GLN A 318 16.78 -21.64 37.36
C GLN A 318 15.80 -20.57 37.84
N ALA A 319 14.58 -20.52 37.28
CA ALA A 319 13.55 -19.56 37.72
C ALA A 319 12.97 -19.90 39.11
N VAL A 320 12.92 -21.18 39.48
CA VAL A 320 12.45 -21.64 40.81
C VAL A 320 13.53 -21.45 41.88
N GLN A 321 14.81 -21.55 41.54
CA GLN A 321 15.92 -21.30 42.47
C GLN A 321 16.07 -19.84 42.89
N ALA A 322 15.64 -18.89 42.04
CA ALA A 322 15.68 -17.45 42.34
C ALA A 322 14.63 -16.98 43.37
N LEU A 323 13.62 -17.82 43.68
CA LEU A 323 12.54 -17.49 44.62
C LEU A 323 12.79 -17.92 46.08
N HIS A 324 13.90 -18.61 46.38
CA HIS A 324 14.14 -19.23 47.70
C HIS A 324 15.47 -18.87 48.40
N ALA A 325 16.04 -17.70 48.14
CA ALA A 325 17.17 -17.17 48.91
C ALA A 325 16.78 -15.95 49.79
N THR A 326 16.36 -16.24 51.04
CA THR A 326 16.22 -15.33 52.23
C THR A 326 17.59 -14.92 52.82
N PRO A 327 17.78 -13.94 53.77
CA PRO A 327 16.90 -13.54 54.89
C PRO A 327 16.88 -12.03 55.34
N GLN A 328 16.02 -11.76 56.35
CA GLN A 328 15.85 -10.55 57.16
C GLN A 328 17.10 -10.06 57.94
N ALA A 329 17.24 -8.73 58.12
CA ALA A 329 17.65 -8.07 59.37
C ALA A 329 17.32 -6.54 59.35
N PRO A 330 17.13 -5.86 60.51
CA PRO A 330 16.30 -4.67 60.63
C PRO A 330 17.08 -3.34 60.61
N ALA A 331 16.44 -2.26 60.14
CA ALA A 331 16.94 -0.89 60.29
C ALA A 331 15.83 0.07 60.73
N ALA A 332 16.24 0.99 61.61
CA ALA A 332 15.49 1.89 62.48
C ALA A 332 14.69 3.01 61.75
N PRO A 333 13.87 3.80 62.48
CA PRO A 333 12.83 4.63 61.89
C PRO A 333 13.35 5.99 61.41
N ARG A 334 12.90 6.43 60.24
CA ARG A 334 13.03 7.82 59.78
C ARG A 334 11.67 8.51 59.74
N LYS A 335 11.64 9.66 60.41
CA LYS A 335 10.59 10.66 60.42
C LYS A 335 10.54 11.45 59.11
N ASP A 336 9.38 12.05 58.89
CA ASP A 336 9.10 13.23 58.08
C ASP A 336 9.13 13.08 56.54
N ALA A 337 7.94 13.03 55.95
CA ALA A 337 7.59 13.72 54.71
C ALA A 337 6.07 13.79 54.55
N THR A 338 5.49 14.88 55.05
CA THR A 338 4.23 15.47 54.59
C THR A 338 4.39 16.04 53.17
N LEU A 339 3.26 16.36 52.51
CA LEU A 339 3.05 16.92 51.16
C LEU A 339 2.73 15.85 50.10
N SER A 340 1.78 16.02 49.19
CA SER A 340 0.72 17.02 49.01
C SER A 340 -0.24 16.41 48.00
N VAL A 341 -1.52 16.35 48.32
CA VAL A 341 -2.58 15.98 47.36
C VAL A 341 -2.98 17.25 46.63
N ALA A 342 -2.62 17.36 45.36
CA ALA A 342 -3.03 18.46 44.49
C ALA A 342 -3.89 17.92 43.33
N ALA A 343 -5.16 18.28 43.42
CA ALA A 343 -6.14 18.59 42.37
C ALA A 343 -5.85 18.10 40.93
N ALA A 344 -6.72 17.21 40.44
CA ALA A 344 -7.06 17.12 39.02
C ALA A 344 -8.55 17.43 38.86
N GLN A 345 -8.82 18.52 38.14
CA GLN A 345 -10.13 19.09 37.85
C GLN A 345 -10.96 18.12 36.99
N ALA A 346 -12.18 17.83 37.43
CA ALA A 346 -13.20 17.16 36.64
C ALA A 346 -13.97 18.20 35.83
N THR A 347 -13.77 18.21 34.51
CA THR A 347 -14.68 18.87 33.55
C THR A 347 -15.94 18.04 33.38
N ALA A 348 -17.08 18.63 33.72
CA ALA A 348 -18.42 18.07 33.61
C ALA A 348 -18.86 17.84 32.16
N PRO A 349 -19.65 16.79 31.86
CA PRO A 349 -20.34 16.65 30.57
C PRO A 349 -21.65 17.43 30.53
N GLY A 350 -21.92 18.02 29.36
CA GLY A 350 -23.11 18.81 29.04
C GLY A 350 -24.41 18.01 29.12
N ARG A 351 -25.38 18.65 29.77
CA ARG A 351 -26.78 18.24 29.96
C ARG A 351 -27.53 18.33 28.62
N VAL A 352 -27.91 17.18 28.05
CA VAL A 352 -28.85 17.10 26.93
C VAL A 352 -30.24 16.84 27.50
N THR A 353 -31.09 17.86 27.52
CA THR A 353 -32.52 17.74 27.84
C THR A 353 -33.27 17.29 26.58
N ALA A 354 -33.54 15.99 26.48
CA ALA A 354 -34.54 15.48 25.55
C ALA A 354 -35.94 15.72 26.15
N ARG A 355 -36.69 16.58 25.45
CA ARG A 355 -38.09 16.92 25.69
C ARG A 355 -38.95 15.69 25.35
N ILE A 356 -39.56 15.08 26.35
CA ILE A 356 -40.62 14.07 26.17
C ILE A 356 -41.91 14.85 26.03
N GLU A 357 -42.55 14.76 24.86
CA GLU A 357 -43.90 15.26 24.63
C GLU A 357 -44.91 14.23 25.15
N ASP A 358 -45.79 14.72 26.02
CA ASP A 358 -46.92 14.01 26.61
C ASP A 358 -47.90 13.57 25.52
N GLN A 359 -48.16 12.25 25.44
CA GLN A 359 -49.21 11.69 24.62
C GLN A 359 -50.40 11.35 25.53
N GLU A 360 -51.40 12.24 25.50
CA GLU A 360 -52.62 12.17 26.32
C GLU A 360 -53.43 10.89 26.08
N ASP A 361 -53.82 10.28 27.21
CA ASP A 361 -54.79 9.20 27.33
C ASP A 361 -56.15 9.59 26.76
N LYS A 362 -56.63 8.81 25.79
CA LYS A 362 -57.99 8.89 25.26
C LYS A 362 -58.77 7.64 25.69
N PRO A 363 -59.84 7.75 26.49
CA PRO A 363 -60.55 6.59 27.01
C PRO A 363 -61.42 5.92 25.93
N ALA A 364 -61.42 4.59 25.97
CA ALA A 364 -62.21 3.70 25.12
C ALA A 364 -63.72 3.79 25.43
N PRO A 365 -64.60 3.72 24.42
CA PRO A 365 -66.01 3.42 24.65
C PRO A 365 -66.28 1.92 24.58
N ALA A 366 -67.20 1.50 25.45
CA ALA A 366 -67.65 0.14 25.69
C ALA A 366 -68.18 -0.58 24.45
N ALA A 367 -67.81 -1.85 24.32
CA ALA A 367 -68.39 -2.79 23.36
C ALA A 367 -69.77 -3.26 23.86
N THR A 368 -70.81 -2.93 23.12
CA THR A 368 -72.08 -3.66 23.13
C THR A 368 -72.04 -4.69 22.02
N ALA A 369 -72.42 -5.91 22.38
CA ALA A 369 -72.65 -7.00 21.47
C ALA A 369 -73.86 -6.69 20.59
N ASP A 370 -73.72 -6.79 19.27
CA ASP A 370 -74.80 -7.34 18.47
C ASP A 370 -74.26 -7.89 17.14
N SER A 371 -74.68 -9.12 16.90
CA SER A 371 -74.47 -9.95 15.73
C SER A 371 -75.14 -9.37 14.49
N GLN A 372 -74.39 -9.14 13.42
CA GLN A 372 -74.93 -9.19 12.06
C GLN A 372 -73.85 -9.52 11.03
N ILE A 373 -73.89 -10.76 10.57
CA ILE A 373 -73.16 -11.33 9.46
C ILE A 373 -73.69 -10.66 8.18
N TRP A 374 -72.93 -9.75 7.59
CA TRP A 374 -73.13 -9.28 6.22
C TRP A 374 -71.85 -9.55 5.44
N GLU A 375 -71.99 -10.28 4.34
CA GLU A 375 -70.94 -10.60 3.38
C GLU A 375 -70.30 -9.31 2.85
N ARG A 376 -69.07 -9.06 3.32
CA ARG A 376 -68.25 -7.91 2.91
C ARG A 376 -67.60 -8.27 1.56
N PRO A 377 -67.85 -7.54 0.47
CA PRO A 377 -67.15 -7.75 -0.80
C PRO A 377 -65.64 -7.56 -0.57
N ALA A 378 -64.84 -8.41 -1.21
CA ALA A 378 -63.39 -8.46 -1.04
C ALA A 378 -62.77 -7.05 -1.09
N PRO A 379 -61.92 -6.66 -0.11
CA PRO A 379 -61.32 -5.34 -0.10
C PRO A 379 -60.45 -5.17 -1.35
N GLN A 380 -60.75 -4.14 -2.14
CA GLN A 380 -59.83 -3.67 -3.16
C GLN A 380 -58.48 -3.36 -2.49
N PRO A 381 -57.35 -3.84 -3.03
CA PRO A 381 -56.05 -3.62 -2.41
C PRO A 381 -55.81 -2.12 -2.27
N ALA A 382 -55.67 -1.66 -1.02
CA ALA A 382 -55.37 -0.27 -0.72
C ALA A 382 -54.08 0.14 -1.44
N ALA A 383 -54.10 1.27 -2.15
CA ALA A 383 -52.93 1.81 -2.82
C ALA A 383 -51.78 2.00 -1.81
N PRO A 384 -50.55 1.51 -2.08
CA PRO A 384 -49.44 1.61 -1.15
C PRO A 384 -49.12 3.08 -0.87
N SER A 385 -49.21 3.49 0.41
CA SER A 385 -49.07 4.88 0.86
C SER A 385 -47.62 5.35 1.02
N GLY A 386 -46.71 4.91 0.15
CA GLY A 386 -45.30 5.30 0.16
C GLY A 386 -44.85 5.81 -1.21
N PRO A 387 -43.77 6.62 -1.28
CA PRO A 387 -43.15 6.98 -2.55
C PRO A 387 -42.79 5.70 -3.30
N VAL A 388 -43.40 5.49 -4.47
CA VAL A 388 -43.14 4.34 -5.33
C VAL A 388 -41.65 4.31 -5.61
N LYS A 389 -40.98 3.22 -5.24
CA LYS A 389 -39.55 3.06 -5.48
C LYS A 389 -39.31 3.05 -6.99
N ASP A 390 -38.20 3.63 -7.43
CA ASP A 390 -37.90 3.77 -8.87
C ASP A 390 -37.86 2.43 -9.63
N TRP A 391 -37.61 1.31 -8.95
CA TRP A 391 -37.65 -0.05 -9.52
C TRP A 391 -39.03 -0.72 -9.53
N ASP A 392 -40.04 -0.07 -8.98
CA ASP A 392 -41.44 -0.48 -9.01
C ASP A 392 -42.25 0.37 -10.02
N LEU A 393 -41.58 1.19 -10.84
CA LEU A 393 -42.25 2.03 -11.83
C LEU A 393 -42.96 1.17 -12.89
N PRO A 394 -44.25 1.44 -13.17
CA PRO A 394 -44.96 0.75 -14.24
C PRO A 394 -44.34 1.08 -15.60
N GLY A 395 -44.16 0.06 -16.45
CA GLY A 395 -43.58 0.22 -17.78
C GLY A 395 -42.05 0.09 -17.87
N LEU A 396 -41.39 -0.31 -16.78
CA LEU A 396 -39.98 -0.68 -16.84
C LEU A 396 -39.74 -1.84 -17.83
N PRO A 397 -38.75 -1.72 -18.73
CA PRO A 397 -38.37 -2.82 -19.62
C PRO A 397 -38.01 -4.10 -18.84
N ALA A 398 -38.30 -5.27 -19.42
CA ALA A 398 -38.16 -6.56 -18.72
C ALA A 398 -36.70 -6.88 -18.31
N ASP A 399 -35.73 -6.40 -19.09
CA ASP A 399 -34.29 -6.48 -18.81
C ASP A 399 -33.86 -5.64 -17.60
N CYS A 400 -34.64 -4.61 -17.22
CA CYS A 400 -34.45 -3.87 -15.98
C CYS A 400 -34.95 -4.63 -14.73
N ALA A 401 -35.60 -5.79 -14.88
CA ALA A 401 -36.14 -6.61 -13.79
C ALA A 401 -36.97 -5.80 -12.78
N PRO A 402 -38.15 -5.28 -13.18
CA PRO A 402 -39.03 -4.53 -12.27
C PRO A 402 -39.41 -5.33 -11.03
N GLY A 403 -39.58 -4.66 -9.89
CA GLY A 403 -39.91 -5.29 -8.60
C GLY A 403 -38.72 -5.94 -7.88
N ARG A 404 -37.54 -6.05 -8.52
CA ARG A 404 -36.35 -6.63 -7.89
C ARG A 404 -35.49 -5.57 -7.22
N ALA A 405 -35.11 -5.82 -5.96
CA ALA A 405 -34.19 -4.96 -5.24
C ALA A 405 -32.81 -4.90 -5.92
N PRO A 406 -32.10 -3.75 -5.90
CA PRO A 406 -30.82 -3.60 -6.61
C PRO A 406 -29.72 -4.60 -6.20
N GLU A 407 -29.78 -5.12 -4.97
CA GLU A 407 -28.83 -6.10 -4.43
C GLU A 407 -28.94 -7.49 -5.10
N LEU A 408 -30.05 -7.77 -5.78
CA LEU A 408 -30.36 -9.07 -6.39
C LEU A 408 -30.20 -9.07 -7.93
N LEU A 409 -29.69 -7.98 -8.50
CA LEU A 409 -29.55 -7.83 -9.95
C LEU A 409 -28.31 -8.53 -10.48
N THR A 410 -28.44 -9.14 -11.66
CA THR A 410 -27.29 -9.59 -12.45
C THR A 410 -26.59 -8.40 -13.09
N ASP A 411 -25.32 -8.54 -13.49
CA ASP A 411 -24.59 -7.43 -14.12
C ASP A 411 -25.24 -6.96 -15.43
N ALA A 412 -25.89 -7.86 -16.17
CA ALA A 412 -26.70 -7.52 -17.34
C ALA A 412 -27.90 -6.63 -16.97
N GLN A 413 -28.62 -6.98 -15.90
CA GLN A 413 -29.77 -6.20 -15.40
C GLN A 413 -29.34 -4.84 -14.83
N VAL A 414 -28.21 -4.80 -14.13
CA VAL A 414 -27.60 -3.54 -13.65
C VAL A 414 -27.28 -2.64 -14.83
N THR A 415 -26.67 -3.19 -15.88
CA THR A 415 -26.32 -2.44 -17.09
C THR A 415 -27.58 -1.90 -17.79
N ALA A 416 -28.60 -2.74 -17.95
CA ALA A 416 -29.91 -2.32 -18.49
C ALA A 416 -30.54 -1.19 -17.66
N ARG A 417 -30.49 -1.27 -16.33
CA ARG A 417 -30.99 -0.20 -15.45
C ARG A 417 -30.21 1.11 -15.59
N ILE A 418 -28.88 1.05 -15.70
CA ILE A 418 -28.07 2.25 -15.91
C ILE A 418 -28.39 2.89 -17.25
N ASP A 419 -28.46 2.09 -18.32
CA ASP A 419 -28.74 2.57 -19.66
C ASP A 419 -30.15 3.17 -19.75
N TYR A 420 -31.16 2.52 -19.15
CA TYR A 420 -32.51 3.06 -19.02
C TYR A 420 -32.52 4.39 -18.26
N GLY A 421 -31.94 4.45 -17.05
CA GLY A 421 -31.91 5.69 -16.26
C GLY A 421 -31.22 6.86 -16.98
N LEU A 422 -30.16 6.58 -17.76
CA LEU A 422 -29.50 7.57 -18.60
C LEU A 422 -30.38 8.02 -19.78
N THR A 423 -31.17 7.13 -20.40
CA THR A 423 -32.13 7.53 -21.46
C THR A 423 -33.25 8.42 -20.93
N GLN A 424 -33.67 8.23 -19.68
CA GLN A 424 -34.71 9.03 -19.02
C GLN A 424 -34.20 10.38 -18.49
N GLY A 425 -32.91 10.70 -18.70
CA GLY A 425 -32.32 11.96 -18.23
C GLY A 425 -32.19 12.06 -16.70
N TRP A 426 -32.17 10.93 -15.99
CA TRP A 426 -32.03 10.94 -14.54
C TRP A 426 -30.64 11.39 -14.08
N THR A 427 -30.56 11.93 -12.87
CA THR A 427 -29.27 12.30 -12.26
C THR A 427 -28.44 11.05 -11.96
N GLN A 428 -27.10 11.16 -12.03
CA GLN A 428 -26.21 10.01 -11.80
C GLN A 428 -26.43 9.34 -10.45
N ARG A 429 -26.78 10.13 -9.42
CA ARG A 429 -27.12 9.61 -8.09
C ARG A 429 -28.38 8.74 -8.12
N ARG A 430 -29.45 9.23 -8.75
CA ARG A 430 -30.70 8.47 -8.88
C ARG A 430 -30.51 7.19 -9.68
N VAL A 431 -29.75 7.25 -10.79
CA VAL A 431 -29.40 6.06 -11.59
C VAL A 431 -28.59 5.06 -10.75
N GLY A 432 -27.67 5.54 -9.92
CA GLY A 432 -26.90 4.70 -9.00
C GLY A 432 -27.77 4.00 -7.95
N GLU A 433 -28.72 4.71 -7.34
CA GLU A 433 -29.69 4.15 -6.38
C GLU A 433 -30.63 3.13 -7.07
N PHE A 434 -31.09 3.43 -8.29
CA PHE A 434 -31.94 2.54 -9.09
C PHE A 434 -31.22 1.23 -9.51
N ALA A 435 -29.93 1.31 -9.85
CA ALA A 435 -29.13 0.19 -10.32
C ALA A 435 -28.30 -0.51 -9.23
N GLY A 436 -28.25 0.02 -8.00
CA GLY A 436 -27.43 -0.52 -6.92
C GLY A 436 -25.93 -0.39 -7.20
N ARG A 437 -25.52 0.72 -7.81
CA ARG A 437 -24.12 1.01 -8.19
C ARG A 437 -23.73 2.44 -7.83
N SER A 438 -22.43 2.68 -7.72
CA SER A 438 -21.91 4.02 -7.41
C SER A 438 -22.03 4.96 -8.60
N ALA A 439 -22.09 6.27 -8.34
CA ALA A 439 -22.13 7.30 -9.38
C ALA A 439 -20.92 7.22 -10.35
N THR A 440 -19.76 6.74 -9.88
CA THR A 440 -18.57 6.52 -10.71
C THR A 440 -18.82 5.47 -11.80
N VAL A 441 -19.51 4.37 -11.47
CA VAL A 441 -19.87 3.33 -12.44
C VAL A 441 -20.85 3.87 -13.48
N VAL A 442 -21.86 4.63 -13.02
CA VAL A 442 -22.81 5.30 -13.91
C VAL A 442 -22.10 6.27 -14.87
N ASN A 443 -21.17 7.08 -14.36
CA ASN A 443 -20.41 8.04 -15.17
C ASN A 443 -19.51 7.35 -16.21
N ARG A 444 -18.88 6.23 -15.83
CA ARG A 444 -18.09 5.41 -16.77
C ARG A 444 -18.96 4.90 -17.91
N ARG A 445 -20.12 4.31 -17.58
CA ARG A 445 -21.07 3.79 -18.57
C ARG A 445 -21.61 4.88 -19.48
N LYS A 446 -21.90 6.07 -18.93
CA LYS A 446 -22.30 7.25 -19.71
C LYS A 446 -21.24 7.62 -20.76
N LYS A 447 -19.96 7.68 -20.37
CA LYS A 447 -18.85 7.97 -21.29
C LYS A 447 -18.65 6.88 -22.35
N GLU A 448 -18.85 5.61 -22.01
CA GLU A 448 -18.79 4.51 -22.98
C GLU A 448 -19.88 4.67 -24.05
N ARG A 449 -21.09 5.02 -23.64
CA ARG A 449 -22.21 5.27 -24.56
C ARG A 449 -21.98 6.50 -25.44
N GLU A 450 -21.42 7.57 -24.89
CA GLU A 450 -21.01 8.77 -25.64
C GLU A 450 -19.89 8.49 -26.65
N ARG A 451 -19.05 7.49 -26.42
CA ARG A 451 -18.01 7.06 -27.37
C ARG A 451 -18.54 6.14 -28.48
N ALA A 452 -19.65 5.47 -28.23
CA ALA A 452 -20.27 4.53 -29.16
C ALA A 452 -21.31 5.18 -30.09
N ALA A 453 -21.76 6.39 -29.76
CA ALA A 453 -22.62 7.25 -30.58
C ALA A 453 -21.77 8.21 -31.41
#